data_AF-A0A8T3SRF7-F1
#
_entry.id   AF-A0A8T3SRF7-F1
#
_cell.length_a   1.000
_cell.length_b   1.000
_cell.length_c   1.000
_cell.angle_alpha   90.00
_cell.angle_beta   90.00
_cell.angle_gamma   90.00
#
_symmetry.space_group_name_H-M   'P 1'
#
loop_
_entity.id
_entity.type
_entity.pdbx_description
1 polymer ?
#
loop_
_entity_poly.entity_id
_entity_poly.type
_entity_poly.pdbx_seq_one_letter_code
_entity_poly.pdbx_strand_id
1 'polypeptide(L)'
;MFLSSIVLALVVGALAGGGLPRLADLRLRWIWVLGLALAVRFAAGLLRQGDIGLGLPVGAAYVAAYGLIFVWLWGNWRVPGLQIAAVGIALNTLAVVLNGGQMPIWAAAFNAAGFSPEALANDPFHFLLTTNSVADFVRQGGIFGDVLPIPIPVIRDVVSIGDTLLAVGIFWAIVYSMTRPNAPTRAAVTLGLRPGDPFANASPFPGGQAQSVGSVPALAASGAGGATVAIPLGRAQSPYLALVRNRNFSLLWVGQLVSFFGDRVHQVALGVLVLQRATPLDVGIVFAATAIPNVFLGPLAGALVDRWDRRTTMIACDLVRAGLVLLVPLVINVHIALVYLIALAVATVGLLFRPAKTAIVPVIVDEERLVTANSASSINETLAD
;
A
#
# COMPACT_ATOMS: atom_id res chain seq x y z
N MET A 1 9.59 8.18 10.45
CA MET A 1 9.90 6.83 11.00
C MET A 1 9.01 5.67 10.51
N PHE A 2 7.69 5.85 10.35
CA PHE A 2 6.77 4.74 10.00
C PHE A 2 7.00 4.08 8.63
N LEU A 3 7.22 4.88 7.59
CA LEU A 3 7.44 4.33 6.25
C LEU A 3 8.72 3.51 6.18
N SER A 4 9.79 3.97 6.84
CA SER A 4 11.07 3.27 6.91
C SER A 4 10.98 1.93 7.66
N SER A 5 10.18 1.85 8.74
CA SER A 5 10.01 0.57 9.46
C SER A 5 9.21 -0.44 8.64
N ILE A 6 8.20 0.00 7.88
CA ILE A 6 7.46 -0.87 6.95
C ILE A 6 8.38 -1.40 5.85
N VAL A 7 9.15 -0.52 5.20
CA VAL A 7 10.09 -0.93 4.14
C VAL A 7 11.12 -1.91 4.69
N LEU A 8 11.71 -1.63 5.85
CA LEU A 8 12.65 -2.53 6.50
C LEU A 8 12.01 -3.89 6.83
N ALA A 9 10.76 -3.90 7.32
CA ALA A 9 10.03 -5.13 7.62
C ALA A 9 9.79 -5.99 6.39
N LEU A 10 9.46 -5.36 5.25
CA LEU A 10 9.29 -6.06 3.98
C LEU A 10 10.60 -6.66 3.49
N VAL A 11 11.72 -5.92 3.59
CA VAL A 11 13.06 -6.41 3.21
C VAL A 11 13.46 -7.59 4.10
N VAL A 12 13.38 -7.44 5.43
CA VAL A 12 13.74 -8.50 6.38
C VAL A 12 12.82 -9.72 6.21
N GLY A 13 11.52 -9.51 6.03
CA GLY A 13 10.57 -10.58 5.78
C GLY A 13 10.87 -11.35 4.50
N ALA A 14 11.29 -10.66 3.43
CA ALA A 14 11.71 -11.29 2.18
C ALA A 14 13.03 -12.08 2.35
N LEU A 15 14.03 -11.50 3.03
CA LEU A 15 15.30 -12.17 3.33
C LEU A 15 15.12 -13.41 4.22
N ALA A 16 14.13 -13.40 5.12
CA ALA A 16 13.75 -14.54 5.95
C ALA A 16 12.94 -15.62 5.20
N GLY A 17 12.85 -15.54 3.86
CA GLY A 17 12.12 -16.51 3.03
C GLY A 17 10.61 -16.30 2.99
N GLY A 18 10.12 -15.14 3.42
CA GLY A 18 8.72 -14.76 3.38
C GLY A 18 8.28 -14.17 2.03
N GLY A 19 6.97 -14.12 1.79
CA GLY A 19 6.39 -13.64 0.53
C GLY A 19 5.26 -12.64 0.73
N LEU A 20 5.19 -11.62 -0.12
CA LEU A 20 4.11 -10.61 -0.15
C LEU A 20 2.68 -11.21 -0.24
N PRO A 21 2.41 -12.30 -1.00
CA PRO A 21 1.08 -12.91 -1.02
C PRO A 21 0.59 -13.36 0.37
N ARG A 22 1.51 -13.80 1.23
CA ARG A 22 1.18 -14.24 2.59
C ARG A 22 0.74 -13.09 3.49
N LEU A 23 1.20 -11.87 3.20
CA LEU A 23 0.74 -10.65 3.87
C LEU A 23 -0.68 -10.29 3.44
N ALA A 24 -1.01 -10.46 2.15
CA ALA A 24 -2.35 -10.21 1.61
C ALA A 24 -3.42 -11.18 2.14
N ASP A 25 -3.02 -12.40 2.50
CA ASP A 25 -3.89 -13.39 3.14
C ASP A 25 -4.20 -13.09 4.63
N LEU A 26 -3.70 -11.99 5.19
CA LEU A 26 -4.10 -11.56 6.53
C LEU A 26 -5.54 -11.05 6.51
N ARG A 27 -6.43 -11.78 7.18
CA ARG A 27 -7.80 -11.33 7.43
C ARG A 27 -7.82 -10.33 8.58
N LEU A 28 -7.47 -9.08 8.29
CA LEU A 28 -7.60 -7.98 9.24
C LEU A 28 -9.08 -7.57 9.34
N ARG A 29 -9.57 -7.49 10.57
CA ARG A 29 -10.94 -7.05 10.87
C ARG A 29 -11.00 -5.53 10.82
N TRP A 30 -12.12 -5.02 10.32
CA TRP A 30 -12.47 -3.59 10.39
C TRP A 30 -11.42 -2.63 9.82
N ILE A 31 -10.79 -2.98 8.69
CA ILE A 31 -9.81 -2.09 8.00
C ILE A 31 -10.38 -0.68 7.79
N TRP A 32 -11.69 -0.55 7.56
CA TRP A 32 -12.37 0.73 7.43
C TRP A 32 -12.20 1.66 8.65
N VAL A 33 -11.95 1.14 9.85
CA VAL A 33 -11.70 1.93 11.07
C VAL A 33 -10.42 2.76 10.94
N LEU A 34 -9.39 2.25 10.27
CA LEU A 34 -8.18 3.03 9.96
C LEU A 34 -8.49 4.20 9.02
N GLY A 35 -9.32 3.94 8.00
CA GLY A 35 -9.82 4.98 7.10
C GLY A 35 -10.65 6.04 7.84
N LEU A 36 -11.51 5.61 8.78
CA LEU A 36 -12.28 6.51 9.64
C LEU A 36 -11.37 7.34 10.55
N ALA A 37 -10.35 6.74 11.17
CA ALA A 37 -9.39 7.46 12.00
C ALA A 37 -8.66 8.56 11.21
N LEU A 38 -8.24 8.25 9.98
CA LEU A 38 -7.63 9.22 9.08
C LEU A 38 -8.63 10.32 8.66
N ALA A 39 -9.87 9.96 8.35
CA ALA A 39 -10.91 10.91 7.98
C ALA A 39 -11.25 11.87 9.13
N VAL A 40 -11.36 11.37 10.37
CA VAL A 40 -11.57 12.19 11.57
C VAL A 40 -10.42 13.18 11.76
N ARG A 41 -9.18 12.71 11.64
CA ARG A 41 -7.99 13.56 11.72
C ARG A 41 -7.97 14.65 10.64
N PHE A 42 -8.28 14.28 9.39
CA PHE A 42 -8.27 15.21 8.26
C PHE A 42 -9.40 16.24 8.34
N ALA A 43 -10.62 15.79 8.68
CA ALA A 43 -11.78 16.66 8.83
C ALA A 43 -11.56 17.73 9.92
N ALA A 44 -10.92 17.37 11.03
CA ALA A 44 -10.56 18.34 12.07
C ALA A 44 -9.56 19.40 11.59
N GLY A 45 -8.61 19.02 10.74
CA GLY A 45 -7.68 19.97 10.11
C GLY A 45 -8.39 20.96 9.19
N LEU A 46 -9.34 20.47 8.37
CA LEU A 46 -10.11 21.31 7.44
C LEU A 46 -11.07 22.26 8.17
N LEU A 47 -11.79 21.78 9.19
CA LEU A 47 -12.73 22.60 9.96
C LEU A 47 -12.03 23.76 10.67
N ARG A 48 -10.77 23.59 11.10
CA ARG A 48 -9.96 24.66 11.67
C ARG A 48 -9.63 25.78 10.66
N GLN A 49 -9.42 25.42 9.40
CA GLN A 49 -9.03 26.39 8.36
C GLN A 49 -10.24 27.13 7.76
N GLY A 50 -11.43 26.54 7.79
CA GLY A 50 -12.59 27.05 7.06
C GLY A 50 -13.47 28.05 7.82
N ASP A 51 -13.15 28.47 9.04
CA ASP A 51 -14.02 29.32 9.91
C ASP A 51 -15.47 28.77 10.03
N ILE A 52 -15.62 27.46 9.81
CA ILE A 52 -16.90 26.77 9.81
C ILE A 52 -17.18 26.48 11.28
N GLY A 53 -17.99 27.31 11.94
CA GLY A 53 -18.29 27.32 13.38
C GLY A 53 -18.84 26.03 14.03
N LEU A 54 -18.61 24.84 13.47
CA LEU A 54 -18.61 23.59 14.22
C LEU A 54 -17.36 23.56 15.09
N GLY A 55 -17.47 24.05 16.33
CA GLY A 55 -16.41 24.04 17.34
C GLY A 55 -16.00 22.65 17.81
N LEU A 56 -15.67 21.73 16.91
CA LEU A 56 -15.04 20.45 17.22
C LEU A 56 -13.60 20.75 17.65
N PRO A 57 -13.23 20.50 18.92
CA PRO A 57 -11.88 20.74 19.38
C PRO A 57 -10.94 19.80 18.63
N VAL A 58 -10.01 20.37 17.88
CA VAL A 58 -9.02 19.63 17.06
C VAL A 58 -8.32 18.55 17.89
N GLY A 59 -8.00 18.87 19.15
CA GLY A 59 -7.45 17.91 20.09
C GLY A 59 -8.34 16.69 20.36
N ALA A 60 -9.66 16.87 20.49
CA ALA A 60 -10.59 15.76 20.67
C ALA A 60 -10.68 14.88 19.42
N ALA A 61 -10.53 15.44 18.22
CA ALA A 61 -10.46 14.67 17.00
C ALA A 61 -9.18 13.83 16.91
N TYR A 62 -8.04 14.35 17.37
CA TYR A 62 -6.82 13.56 17.48
C TYR A 62 -6.98 12.41 18.48
N VAL A 63 -7.53 12.67 19.67
CA VAL A 63 -7.84 11.61 20.66
C VAL A 63 -8.75 10.54 20.04
N ALA A 64 -9.82 10.96 19.33
CA ALA A 64 -10.74 10.04 18.69
C ALA A 64 -10.04 9.19 17.60
N ALA A 65 -9.19 9.79 16.78
CA ALA A 65 -8.42 9.08 15.76
C ALA A 65 -7.48 8.03 16.37
N TYR A 66 -6.74 8.39 17.42
CA TYR A 66 -5.86 7.44 18.13
C TYR A 66 -6.66 6.32 18.80
N GLY A 67 -7.81 6.65 19.40
CA GLY A 67 -8.75 5.67 19.96
C GLY A 67 -9.28 4.69 18.92
N LEU A 68 -9.62 5.15 17.72
CA LEU A 68 -10.04 4.29 16.61
C LEU A 68 -8.91 3.34 16.17
N ILE A 69 -7.67 3.84 16.07
CA ILE A 69 -6.50 3.00 15.77
C ILE A 69 -6.30 1.96 16.88
N PHE A 70 -6.44 2.34 18.14
CA PHE A 70 -6.35 1.41 19.27
C PHE A 70 -7.42 0.31 19.19
N VAL A 71 -8.68 0.69 18.94
CA VAL A 71 -9.78 -0.27 18.77
C VAL A 71 -9.50 -1.22 17.61
N TRP A 72 -8.94 -0.72 16.51
CA TRP A 72 -8.55 -1.56 15.38
C TRP A 72 -7.43 -2.54 15.74
N LEU A 73 -6.38 -2.08 16.42
CA LEU A 73 -5.29 -2.93 16.88
C LEU A 73 -5.80 -4.01 17.87
N TRP A 74 -6.68 -3.62 18.78
CA TRP A 74 -7.33 -4.52 19.73
C TRP A 74 -8.22 -5.56 19.05
N GLY A 75 -9.01 -5.17 18.06
CA GLY A 75 -9.82 -6.08 17.25
C GLY A 75 -8.98 -7.12 16.48
N ASN A 76 -7.69 -6.83 16.27
CA ASN A 76 -6.72 -7.66 15.58
C ASN A 76 -5.61 -8.20 16.50
N TRP A 77 -5.81 -8.18 17.83
CA TRP A 77 -4.81 -8.53 18.86
C TRP A 77 -4.21 -9.93 18.75
N ARG A 78 -4.82 -10.83 17.97
CA ARG A 78 -4.29 -12.18 17.71
C ARG A 78 -3.10 -12.20 16.75
N VAL A 79 -2.90 -11.15 15.95
CA VAL A 79 -1.75 -11.04 15.05
C VAL A 79 -0.52 -10.66 15.88
N PRO A 80 0.55 -11.48 15.90
CA PRO A 80 1.77 -11.16 16.65
C PRO A 80 2.36 -9.83 16.19
N GLY A 81 2.80 -9.02 17.14
CA GLY A 81 3.34 -7.67 16.89
C GLY A 81 2.29 -6.57 17.08
N LEU A 82 1.02 -6.83 16.77
CA LEU A 82 -0.03 -5.82 16.96
C LEU A 82 -0.29 -5.50 18.45
N GLN A 83 0.09 -6.38 19.38
CA GLN A 83 0.02 -6.10 20.82
C GLN A 83 1.01 -5.01 21.22
N ILE A 84 2.24 -5.08 20.71
CA ILE A 84 3.29 -4.07 20.94
C ILE A 84 2.84 -2.74 20.32
N ALA A 85 2.26 -2.80 19.12
CA ALA A 85 1.72 -1.63 18.46
C ALA A 85 0.59 -0.97 19.25
N ALA A 86 -0.31 -1.76 19.83
CA ALA A 86 -1.40 -1.26 20.65
C ALA A 86 -0.90 -0.58 21.94
N VAL A 87 0.13 -1.14 22.58
CA VAL A 87 0.81 -0.48 23.72
C VAL A 87 1.38 0.86 23.27
N GLY A 88 2.08 0.91 22.14
CA GLY A 88 2.64 2.14 21.60
C GLY A 88 1.57 3.23 21.38
N ILE A 89 0.47 2.88 20.70
CA ILE A 89 -0.67 3.79 20.50
C ILE A 89 -1.30 4.21 21.84
N ALA A 90 -1.44 3.30 22.81
CA ALA A 90 -2.02 3.64 24.11
C ALA A 90 -1.18 4.67 24.87
N LEU A 91 0.16 4.55 24.84
CA LEU A 91 1.07 5.53 25.45
C LEU A 91 0.92 6.92 24.81
N ASN A 92 0.91 6.99 23.48
CA ASN A 92 0.70 8.26 22.78
C ASN A 92 -0.69 8.84 23.07
N THR A 93 -1.73 7.99 23.10
CA THR A 93 -3.09 8.43 23.43
C THR A 93 -3.13 9.02 24.83
N LEU A 94 -2.43 8.42 25.79
CA LEU A 94 -2.35 8.92 27.15
C LEU A 94 -1.67 10.29 27.20
N ALA A 95 -0.54 10.47 26.52
CA ALA A 95 0.13 11.78 26.42
C ALA A 95 -0.81 12.86 25.88
N VAL A 96 -1.54 12.53 24.81
CA VAL A 96 -2.46 13.45 24.13
C VAL A 96 -3.66 13.79 25.00
N VAL A 97 -4.26 12.80 25.66
CA VAL A 97 -5.42 13.00 26.56
C VAL A 97 -5.05 13.84 27.78
N LEU A 98 -3.89 13.61 28.39
CA LEU A 98 -3.42 14.37 29.56
C LEU A 98 -3.24 15.87 29.25
N ASN A 99 -3.03 16.23 27.99
CA ASN A 99 -2.80 17.61 27.57
C ASN A 99 -3.94 18.14 26.67
N GLY A 100 -5.18 17.70 26.89
CA GLY A 100 -6.35 18.28 26.23
C GLY A 100 -6.40 18.04 24.71
N GLY A 101 -5.71 17.00 24.22
CA GLY A 101 -5.67 16.63 22.81
C GLY A 101 -4.44 17.11 22.05
N GLN A 102 -3.42 17.62 22.74
CA GLN A 102 -2.13 17.99 22.17
C GLN A 102 -1.00 17.07 22.63
N MET A 103 -0.02 16.84 21.77
CA MET A 103 1.13 15.99 22.04
C MET A 103 2.30 16.85 22.57
N PRO A 104 2.80 16.59 23.80
CA PRO A 104 3.93 17.33 24.35
C PRO A 104 5.24 16.92 23.68
N ILE A 105 6.02 17.91 23.23
CA ILE A 105 7.38 17.72 22.76
C ILE A 105 8.35 18.25 23.81
N TRP A 106 9.29 17.42 24.27
CA TRP A 106 10.30 17.89 25.21
C TRP A 106 11.24 18.90 24.54
N ALA A 107 11.28 20.12 25.06
CA ALA A 107 12.01 21.22 24.42
C ALA A 107 13.51 20.94 24.21
N ALA A 108 14.15 20.21 25.14
CA ALA A 108 15.56 19.85 24.97
C ALA A 108 15.78 18.86 23.81
N ALA A 109 14.88 17.89 23.62
CA ALA A 109 14.94 16.98 22.47
C ALA A 109 14.66 17.71 21.15
N PHE A 110 13.70 18.63 21.14
CA PHE A 110 13.39 19.44 19.97
C PHE A 110 14.60 20.28 19.50
N ASN A 111 15.27 20.94 20.45
CA ASN A 111 16.49 21.69 20.18
C ASN A 111 17.65 20.76 19.75
N ALA A 112 17.80 19.60 20.40
CA ALA A 112 18.84 18.62 20.07
C ALA A 112 18.67 18.01 18.67
N ALA A 113 17.43 17.86 18.19
CA ALA A 113 17.13 17.45 16.81
C ALA A 113 17.39 18.56 15.76
N GLY A 114 17.71 19.78 16.22
CA GLY A 114 18.06 20.91 15.36
C GLY A 114 16.86 21.71 14.84
N PHE A 115 15.74 21.71 15.57
CA PHE A 115 14.57 22.54 15.29
C PHE A 115 14.58 23.84 16.11
N SER A 116 13.98 24.89 15.56
CA SER A 116 13.70 26.15 16.27
C SER A 116 12.24 26.17 16.76
N PRO A 117 11.92 26.84 17.88
CA PRO A 117 10.55 26.93 18.40
C PRO A 117 9.51 27.45 17.40
N GLU A 118 9.94 28.29 16.46
CA GLU A 118 9.11 28.84 15.38
C GLU A 118 8.54 27.75 14.44
N ALA A 119 9.21 26.60 14.34
CA ALA A 119 8.75 25.47 13.53
C ALA A 119 7.39 24.92 14.00
N LEU A 120 7.00 25.16 15.26
CA LEU A 120 5.74 24.69 15.83
C LEU A 120 4.59 25.70 15.69
N ALA A 121 4.83 26.91 15.16
CA ALA A 121 3.83 27.98 15.12
C ALA A 121 2.55 27.63 14.34
N ASN A 122 2.67 26.72 13.38
CA ASN A 122 1.55 26.25 12.55
C ASN A 122 1.09 24.83 12.89
N ASP A 123 1.67 24.20 13.92
CA ASP A 123 1.33 22.84 14.32
C ASP A 123 0.22 22.86 15.38
N PRO A 124 -1.02 22.45 15.03
CA PRO A 124 -2.12 22.47 15.98
C PRO A 124 -2.08 21.30 16.98
N PHE A 125 -1.25 20.28 16.72
CA PHE A 125 -1.21 19.05 17.49
C PHE A 125 -0.11 19.07 18.54
N HIS A 126 1.03 19.72 18.28
CA HIS A 126 2.17 19.70 19.18
C HIS A 126 2.33 21.01 19.97
N PHE A 127 2.86 20.89 21.19
CA PHE A 127 3.33 22.04 21.96
C PHE A 127 4.67 21.72 22.64
N LEU A 128 5.45 22.76 22.94
CA LEU A 128 6.72 22.61 23.63
C LEU A 128 6.51 22.48 25.14
N LEU A 129 6.94 21.35 25.69
CA LEU A 129 7.01 21.10 27.12
C LEU A 129 8.31 21.66 27.68
N THR A 130 8.24 22.86 28.25
CA THR A 130 9.32 23.51 28.99
C THR A 130 9.04 23.42 30.49
N THR A 131 9.76 22.56 31.20
CA THR A 131 9.64 22.41 32.64
C THR A 131 11.02 22.28 33.29
N ASN A 132 11.15 22.87 34.48
CA ASN A 132 12.35 22.79 35.31
C ASN A 132 12.21 21.72 36.42
N SER A 133 11.09 20.99 36.46
CA SER A 133 10.76 20.00 37.47
C SER A 133 10.38 18.66 36.84
N VAL A 134 10.99 17.58 37.34
CA VAL A 134 10.68 16.20 36.91
C VAL A 134 9.22 15.84 37.23
N ALA A 135 8.67 16.35 38.33
CA ALA A 135 7.29 16.07 38.72
C ALA A 135 6.29 16.64 37.70
N ASP A 136 6.52 17.86 37.22
CA ASP A 136 5.67 18.50 36.23
C ASP A 136 5.85 17.89 34.84
N PHE A 137 7.08 17.45 34.53
CA PHE A 137 7.36 16.69 33.31
C PHE A 137 6.53 15.40 33.25
N VAL A 138 6.50 14.62 34.33
CA VAL A 138 5.74 13.37 34.39
C VAL A 138 4.23 13.63 34.39
N ARG A 139 3.75 14.63 35.14
CA ARG A 139 2.32 14.98 35.21
C ARG A 139 1.74 15.39 33.86
N GLN A 140 2.52 16.11 33.05
CA GLN A 140 2.12 16.52 31.70
C GLN A 140 2.36 15.42 30.67
N GLY A 141 2.60 14.17 31.10
CA GLY A 141 2.80 13.04 30.20
C GLY A 141 4.09 13.11 29.39
N GLY A 142 5.09 13.89 29.83
CA GLY A 142 6.33 14.12 29.10
C GLY A 142 7.07 12.82 28.75
N ILE A 143 7.05 11.81 29.63
CA ILE A 143 7.65 10.49 29.38
C ILE A 143 7.02 9.74 28.20
N PHE A 144 5.79 10.08 27.83
CA PHE A 144 5.02 9.47 26.75
C PHE A 144 4.94 10.36 25.51
N GLY A 145 5.38 11.61 25.63
CA GLY A 145 5.49 12.56 24.52
C GLY A 145 6.72 12.33 23.67
N ASP A 146 7.08 13.34 22.87
CA ASP A 146 8.24 13.28 21.99
C ASP A 146 9.49 13.68 22.77
N VAL A 147 10.29 12.67 23.13
CA VAL A 147 11.47 12.82 24.00
C VAL A 147 12.76 12.38 23.32
N LEU A 148 12.69 11.58 22.24
CA LEU A 148 13.87 11.01 21.60
C LEU A 148 14.27 11.83 20.37
N PRO A 149 15.35 12.63 20.43
CA PRO A 149 15.82 13.38 19.27
C PRO A 149 16.49 12.49 18.23
N ILE A 150 16.21 12.72 16.95
CA ILE A 150 16.92 12.13 15.82
C ILE A 150 17.66 13.26 15.08
N PRO A 151 18.93 13.53 15.43
CA PRO A 151 19.70 14.66 14.89
C PRO A 151 20.37 14.34 13.55
N ILE A 152 19.69 13.61 12.67
CA ILE A 152 20.24 13.23 11.36
C ILE A 152 19.78 14.27 10.34
N PRO A 153 20.67 14.98 9.61
CA PRO A 153 20.30 16.10 8.75
C PRO A 153 19.22 15.79 7.70
N VAL A 154 19.16 14.53 7.23
CA VAL A 154 18.20 14.03 6.23
C VAL A 154 16.86 13.63 6.83
N ILE A 155 16.82 13.28 8.13
CA ILE A 155 15.64 12.75 8.84
C ILE A 155 15.60 13.36 10.24
N ARG A 156 15.55 14.70 10.32
CA ARG A 156 15.39 15.38 11.61
C ARG A 156 13.99 15.10 12.13
N ASP A 157 13.91 14.56 13.33
CA ASP A 157 12.64 14.18 13.94
C ASP A 157 12.78 14.14 15.47
N VAL A 158 11.67 14.19 16.19
CA VAL A 158 11.61 13.88 17.62
C VAL A 158 10.52 12.84 17.81
N VAL A 159 10.89 11.70 18.39
CA VAL A 159 10.02 10.53 18.41
C VAL A 159 9.62 10.20 19.84
N SER A 160 8.37 9.76 20.01
CA SER A 160 7.90 9.23 21.28
C SER A 160 8.30 7.76 21.49
N ILE A 161 8.27 7.33 22.75
CA ILE A 161 8.40 5.90 23.09
C ILE A 161 7.26 5.10 22.42
N GLY A 162 6.06 5.68 22.37
CA GLY A 162 4.90 5.03 21.75
C GLY A 162 5.07 4.81 20.25
N ASP A 163 5.64 5.77 19.52
CA ASP A 163 5.92 5.66 18.08
C ASP A 163 6.96 4.57 17.80
N THR A 164 7.95 4.44 18.67
CA THR A 164 8.97 3.39 18.57
C THR A 164 8.33 2.01 18.76
N LEU A 165 7.51 1.84 19.79
CA LEU A 165 6.78 0.58 20.03
C LEU A 165 5.79 0.27 18.89
N LEU A 166 5.09 1.28 18.38
CA LEU A 166 4.21 1.14 17.23
C LEU A 166 4.97 0.69 15.98
N ALA A 167 6.11 1.30 15.69
CA ALA A 167 6.97 0.90 14.57
C ALA A 167 7.51 -0.54 14.72
N VAL A 168 7.98 -0.91 15.91
CA VAL A 168 8.47 -2.27 16.20
C VAL A 168 7.35 -3.30 16.11
N GLY A 169 6.17 -2.99 16.63
CA GLY A 169 5.00 -3.86 16.57
C GLY A 169 4.52 -4.12 15.14
N ILE A 170 4.43 -3.06 14.32
CA ILE A 170 4.09 -3.17 12.89
C ILE A 170 5.18 -3.96 12.15
N PHE A 171 6.46 -3.66 12.40
CA PHE A 171 7.58 -4.38 11.80
C PHE A 171 7.47 -5.88 12.07
N TRP A 172 7.27 -6.26 13.32
CA TRP A 172 7.14 -7.66 13.71
C TRP A 172 5.90 -8.32 13.09
N ALA A 173 4.78 -7.62 13.06
CA ALA A 173 3.56 -8.12 12.44
C ALA A 173 3.74 -8.42 10.95
N ILE A 174 4.45 -7.57 10.22
CA ILE A 174 4.76 -7.77 8.80
C ILE A 174 5.70 -8.97 8.63
N VAL A 175 6.83 -8.99 9.34
CA VAL A 175 7.82 -10.07 9.23
C VAL A 175 7.21 -11.43 9.56
N TYR A 176 6.50 -11.52 10.70
CA TYR A 176 5.81 -12.74 11.12
C TYR A 176 4.78 -13.21 10.08
N SER A 177 4.01 -12.28 9.54
CA SER A 177 2.96 -12.62 8.56
C SER A 177 3.53 -13.06 7.21
N MET A 178 4.71 -12.58 6.84
CA MET A 178 5.42 -13.03 5.65
C MET A 178 6.06 -14.42 5.84
N THR A 179 6.54 -14.74 7.05
CA THR A 179 7.28 -15.99 7.33
C THR A 179 6.42 -17.13 7.87
N ARG A 180 5.11 -16.92 8.08
CA ARG A 180 4.21 -17.94 8.65
C ARG A 180 4.15 -19.24 7.79
N PRO A 181 4.26 -20.43 8.41
CA PRO A 181 4.36 -21.71 7.68
C PRO A 181 3.09 -22.15 6.93
N ASN A 182 1.91 -21.68 7.33
CA ASN A 182 0.61 -22.20 6.84
C ASN A 182 -0.06 -21.33 5.75
N ALA A 183 0.65 -20.33 5.22
CA ALA A 183 0.11 -19.50 4.14
C ALA A 183 0.45 -20.14 2.78
N PRO A 184 -0.52 -20.20 1.84
CA PRO A 184 -0.34 -20.89 0.57
C PRO A 184 0.94 -20.41 -0.11
N THR A 185 1.82 -21.36 -0.44
CA THR A 185 3.06 -21.08 -1.15
C THR A 185 2.71 -20.46 -2.50
N ARG A 186 3.61 -19.65 -3.07
CA ARG A 186 3.43 -19.00 -4.38
C ARG A 186 2.83 -19.98 -5.42
N ALA A 187 3.34 -21.21 -5.47
CA ALA A 187 2.85 -22.29 -6.33
C ALA A 187 1.36 -22.66 -6.11
N ALA A 188 0.89 -22.73 -4.86
CA ALA A 188 -0.51 -23.05 -4.56
C ALA A 188 -1.46 -21.93 -5.01
N VAL A 189 -1.04 -20.66 -4.89
CA VAL A 189 -1.79 -19.50 -5.39
C VAL A 189 -1.80 -19.47 -6.93
N THR A 190 -0.67 -19.78 -7.57
CA THR A 190 -0.60 -19.88 -9.05
C THR A 190 -1.49 -21.00 -9.58
N LEU A 191 -1.66 -22.08 -8.82
CA LEU A 191 -2.50 -23.24 -9.16
C LEU A 191 -3.95 -23.12 -8.68
N GLY A 192 -4.33 -22.02 -8.01
CA GLY A 192 -5.69 -21.83 -7.49
C GLY A 192 -6.11 -22.80 -6.38
N LEU A 193 -5.17 -23.52 -5.76
CA LEU A 193 -5.44 -24.51 -4.72
C LEU A 193 -5.73 -23.83 -3.39
N ARG A 194 -6.86 -24.20 -2.77
CA ARG A 194 -7.27 -23.70 -1.45
C ARG A 194 -6.66 -24.56 -0.34
N PRO A 195 -6.34 -23.97 0.83
CA PRO A 195 -5.97 -24.75 2.01
C PRO A 195 -7.12 -25.69 2.39
N GLY A 196 -6.90 -27.00 2.27
CA GLY A 196 -7.92 -28.03 2.51
C GLY A 196 -8.40 -28.77 1.27
N ASP A 197 -7.96 -28.40 0.07
CA ASP A 197 -8.23 -29.21 -1.13
C ASP A 197 -7.58 -30.59 -0.98
N PRO A 198 -8.25 -31.70 -1.38
CA PRO A 198 -7.73 -33.06 -1.24
C PRO A 198 -6.34 -33.27 -1.86
N PHE A 199 -6.00 -32.44 -2.86
CA PHE A 199 -4.74 -32.46 -3.59
C PHE A 199 -3.61 -31.67 -2.91
N ALA A 200 -3.90 -30.82 -1.93
CA ALA A 200 -2.88 -30.04 -1.23
C ALA A 200 -1.99 -30.90 -0.31
N ASN A 201 -2.52 -32.04 0.16
CA ASN A 201 -1.79 -33.04 0.95
C ASN A 201 -1.49 -34.33 0.17
N ALA A 202 -1.84 -34.39 -1.12
CA ALA A 202 -1.51 -35.54 -1.94
C ALA A 202 -0.02 -35.48 -2.28
N SER A 203 0.76 -36.42 -1.74
CA SER A 203 2.06 -36.76 -2.32
C SER A 203 1.88 -36.99 -3.83
N PRO A 204 2.80 -36.53 -4.71
CA PRO A 204 2.52 -36.41 -6.14
C PRO A 204 2.29 -37.74 -6.88
N PHE A 205 2.33 -38.88 -6.18
CA PHE A 205 2.23 -40.21 -6.77
C PHE A 205 1.40 -41.14 -5.86
N PRO A 206 0.14 -41.43 -6.20
CA PRO A 206 -0.59 -42.54 -5.62
C PRO A 206 -0.22 -43.81 -6.39
N GLY A 207 0.62 -44.69 -5.81
CA GLY A 207 0.81 -46.06 -6.34
C GLY A 207 2.21 -46.69 -6.32
N GLY A 208 3.24 -46.04 -5.77
CA GLY A 208 4.57 -46.67 -5.64
C GLY A 208 4.84 -47.11 -4.20
N GLN A 209 4.98 -48.42 -3.97
CA GLN A 209 5.55 -48.92 -2.72
C GLN A 209 6.88 -48.21 -2.44
N ALA A 210 7.11 -47.82 -1.20
CA ALA A 210 8.38 -47.28 -0.74
C ALA A 210 9.49 -48.32 -0.94
N GLN A 211 10.11 -48.33 -2.13
CA GLN A 211 11.39 -48.96 -2.32
C GLN A 211 12.41 -48.06 -1.65
N SER A 212 13.05 -48.62 -0.63
CA SER A 212 14.25 -48.11 -0.01
C SER A 212 15.21 -47.59 -1.08
N VAL A 213 15.81 -46.44 -0.81
CA VAL A 213 16.96 -45.95 -1.57
C VAL A 213 18.09 -46.97 -1.36
N GLY A 214 18.08 -48.01 -2.17
CA GLY A 214 19.16 -48.95 -2.34
C GLY A 214 20.27 -48.27 -3.13
N SER A 215 21.46 -48.26 -2.52
CA SER A 215 22.77 -48.05 -3.11
C SER A 215 22.81 -47.85 -4.63
N VAL A 216 23.24 -46.66 -5.06
CA VAL A 216 23.67 -46.39 -6.43
C VAL A 216 24.77 -47.39 -6.81
N PRO A 217 24.58 -48.28 -7.81
CA PRO A 217 25.66 -49.08 -8.34
C PRO A 217 26.55 -48.19 -9.20
N ALA A 218 27.86 -48.28 -8.99
CA ALA A 218 28.86 -47.66 -9.85
C ALA A 218 28.64 -48.09 -11.31
N LEU A 219 28.44 -47.11 -12.20
CA LEU A 219 28.34 -47.35 -13.64
C LEU A 219 29.69 -47.83 -14.16
N ALA A 220 29.82 -49.14 -14.37
CA ALA A 220 30.88 -49.72 -15.17
C ALA A 220 30.58 -49.44 -16.65
N ALA A 221 31.59 -48.94 -17.36
CA ALA A 221 31.56 -48.73 -18.79
C ALA A 221 31.41 -50.06 -19.55
N SER A 222 30.45 -50.17 -20.47
CA SER A 222 30.63 -50.71 -21.84
C SER A 222 29.32 -50.63 -22.63
N GLY A 223 29.42 -50.43 -23.94
CA GLY A 223 28.36 -50.84 -24.88
C GLY A 223 27.82 -49.74 -25.77
N ALA A 224 28.37 -49.67 -26.99
CA ALA A 224 27.89 -48.84 -28.08
C ALA A 224 26.46 -49.21 -28.50
N GLY A 225 25.65 -48.19 -28.75
CA GLY A 225 24.27 -48.31 -29.25
C GLY A 225 23.65 -46.94 -29.42
N GLY A 226 24.05 -46.22 -30.48
CA GLY A 226 23.61 -44.87 -30.78
C GLY A 226 22.12 -44.79 -31.09
N ALA A 227 21.31 -44.55 -30.05
CA ALA A 227 20.00 -43.92 -30.22
C ALA A 227 20.17 -42.43 -29.94
N THR A 228 20.55 -41.68 -30.98
CA THR A 228 20.48 -40.22 -30.98
C THR A 228 19.01 -39.85 -30.79
N VAL A 229 18.65 -39.46 -29.57
CA VAL A 229 17.39 -38.78 -29.27
C VAL A 229 17.43 -37.49 -30.08
N ALA A 230 16.72 -37.48 -31.21
CA ALA A 230 16.53 -36.28 -32.01
C ALA A 230 15.68 -35.32 -31.18
N ILE A 231 16.34 -34.38 -30.49
CA ILE A 231 15.66 -33.22 -29.91
C ILE A 231 15.16 -32.41 -31.12
N PRO A 232 13.85 -32.25 -31.32
CA PRO A 232 13.36 -31.40 -32.39
C PRO A 232 13.83 -29.97 -32.07
N LEU A 233 14.85 -29.50 -32.79
CA LEU A 233 15.26 -28.09 -32.84
C LEU A 233 14.21 -27.29 -33.62
N GLY A 234 12.95 -27.35 -33.17
CA GLY A 234 11.97 -26.35 -33.55
C GLY A 234 12.49 -25.02 -33.02
N ARG A 235 12.80 -24.07 -33.91
CA ARG A 235 13.23 -22.71 -33.55
C ARG A 235 12.35 -22.21 -32.42
N ALA A 236 12.88 -22.18 -31.20
CA ALA A 236 12.18 -21.64 -30.04
C ALA A 236 11.93 -20.16 -30.31
N GLN A 237 10.74 -19.82 -30.82
CA GLN A 237 10.36 -18.44 -31.01
C GLN A 237 10.37 -17.78 -29.62
N SER A 238 11.02 -16.62 -29.51
CA SER A 238 11.04 -15.86 -28.27
C SER A 238 9.60 -15.69 -27.74
N PRO A 239 9.32 -16.04 -26.47
CA PRO A 239 7.98 -15.94 -25.88
C PRO A 239 7.36 -14.55 -26.03
N TYR A 240 8.19 -13.50 -26.00
CA TYR A 240 7.77 -12.11 -26.23
C TYR A 240 7.38 -11.84 -27.69
N LEU A 241 8.09 -12.43 -28.65
CA LEU A 241 7.77 -12.27 -30.08
C LEU A 241 6.40 -12.90 -30.41
N ALA A 242 6.07 -14.02 -29.76
CA ALA A 242 4.76 -14.65 -29.89
C ALA A 242 3.63 -13.78 -29.32
N LEU A 243 3.87 -13.08 -28.20
CA LEU A 243 2.93 -12.12 -27.62
C LEU A 243 2.68 -10.90 -28.52
N VAL A 244 3.74 -10.33 -29.10
CA VAL A 244 3.63 -9.18 -30.03
C VAL A 244 2.93 -9.57 -31.34
N ARG A 245 2.94 -10.84 -31.74
CA ARG A 245 2.15 -11.31 -32.88
C ARG A 245 0.67 -11.50 -32.54
N ASN A 246 0.32 -11.64 -31.27
CA ASN A 246 -1.07 -11.67 -30.84
C ASN A 246 -1.64 -10.25 -30.88
N ARG A 247 -2.53 -10.01 -31.85
CA ARG A 247 -3.14 -8.70 -32.09
C ARG A 247 -3.89 -8.18 -30.86
N ASN A 248 -4.62 -9.04 -30.15
CA ASN A 248 -5.43 -8.61 -28.99
C ASN A 248 -4.53 -8.20 -27.83
N PHE A 249 -3.49 -8.98 -27.54
CA PHE A 249 -2.50 -8.62 -26.52
C PHE A 249 -1.74 -7.35 -26.91
N SER A 250 -1.34 -7.21 -28.17
CA SER A 250 -0.59 -6.03 -28.63
C SER A 250 -1.40 -4.74 -28.54
N LEU A 251 -2.69 -4.79 -28.91
CA LEU A 251 -3.60 -3.65 -28.76
C LEU A 251 -3.80 -3.27 -27.29
N LEU A 252 -3.97 -4.26 -26.41
CA LEU A 252 -4.04 -4.02 -24.98
C LEU A 252 -2.74 -3.38 -24.47
N TRP A 253 -1.59 -3.96 -24.81
CA TRP A 253 -0.29 -3.55 -24.31
C TRP A 253 0.07 -2.12 -24.74
N VAL A 254 -0.13 -1.77 -26.02
CA VAL A 254 0.11 -0.41 -26.54
C VAL A 254 -0.89 0.58 -25.94
N GLY A 255 -2.17 0.21 -25.84
CA GLY A 255 -3.19 1.05 -25.19
C GLY A 255 -2.81 1.39 -23.75
N GLN A 256 -2.35 0.38 -22.98
CA GLN A 256 -1.90 0.61 -21.61
C GLN A 256 -0.67 1.49 -21.51
N LEU A 257 0.30 1.30 -22.40
CA LEU A 257 1.50 2.14 -22.42
C LEU A 257 1.12 3.62 -22.62
N VAL A 258 0.24 3.89 -23.58
CA VAL A 258 -0.26 5.25 -23.85
C VAL A 258 -1.05 5.79 -22.65
N SER A 259 -1.96 5.00 -22.06
CA SER A 259 -2.75 5.43 -20.90
C SER A 259 -1.87 5.72 -19.69
N PHE A 260 -0.91 4.85 -19.34
CA PHE A 260 -0.01 5.10 -18.21
C PHE A 260 0.88 6.32 -18.43
N PHE A 261 1.44 6.48 -19.63
CA PHE A 261 2.22 7.66 -19.97
C PHE A 261 1.37 8.94 -19.87
N GLY A 262 0.16 8.91 -20.42
CA GLY A 262 -0.81 10.00 -20.34
C GLY A 262 -1.18 10.35 -18.89
N ASP A 263 -1.34 9.34 -18.04
CA ASP A 263 -1.66 9.52 -16.62
C ASP A 263 -0.54 10.25 -15.88
N ARG A 264 0.72 9.96 -16.21
CA ARG A 264 1.90 10.59 -15.60
C ARG A 264 2.05 12.04 -16.05
N VAL A 265 1.89 12.28 -17.35
CA VAL A 265 1.84 13.64 -17.90
C VAL A 265 0.70 14.43 -17.28
N HIS A 266 -0.49 13.84 -17.17
CA HIS A 266 -1.64 14.46 -16.52
C HIS A 266 -1.36 14.77 -15.06
N GLN A 267 -0.75 13.87 -14.31
CA GLN A 267 -0.44 14.04 -12.89
C GLN A 267 0.48 15.25 -12.67
N VAL A 268 1.55 15.36 -13.46
CA VAL A 268 2.48 16.50 -13.41
C VAL A 268 1.79 17.79 -13.87
N ALA A 269 1.09 17.75 -15.00
CA ALA A 269 0.40 18.91 -15.55
C ALA A 269 -0.68 19.45 -14.60
N LEU A 270 -1.45 18.56 -13.97
CA LEU A 270 -2.48 18.94 -13.00
C LEU A 270 -1.86 19.61 -11.77
N GLY A 271 -0.76 19.06 -11.23
CA GLY A 271 -0.05 19.66 -10.10
C GLY A 271 0.47 21.06 -10.42
N VAL A 272 1.13 21.23 -11.57
CA VAL A 272 1.63 22.54 -12.02
C VAL A 272 0.48 23.52 -12.28
N LEU A 273 -0.58 23.07 -12.94
CA LEU A 273 -1.72 23.90 -13.28
C LEU A 273 -2.46 24.41 -12.03
N VAL A 274 -2.66 23.54 -11.03
CA VAL A 274 -3.27 23.92 -9.75
C VAL A 274 -2.34 24.88 -8.99
N LEU A 275 -1.03 24.62 -8.96
CA LEU A 275 -0.07 25.50 -8.28
C LEU A 275 -0.02 26.91 -8.90
N GLN A 276 -0.22 27.03 -10.22
CA GLN A 276 -0.28 28.33 -10.91
C GLN A 276 -1.57 29.11 -10.66
N ARG A 277 -2.65 28.46 -10.19
CA ARG A 277 -4.00 29.05 -10.10
C ARG A 277 -4.58 29.05 -8.69
N ALA A 278 -3.97 28.34 -7.76
CA ALA A 278 -4.47 28.10 -6.42
C ALA A 278 -3.29 28.02 -5.42
N THR A 279 -3.52 27.41 -4.26
CA THR A 279 -2.50 27.28 -3.21
C THR A 279 -1.78 25.92 -3.26
N PRO A 280 -0.58 25.79 -2.66
CA PRO A 280 0.07 24.48 -2.47
C PRO A 280 -0.80 23.47 -1.70
N LEU A 281 -1.67 23.96 -0.80
CA LEU A 281 -2.62 23.11 -0.09
C LEU A 281 -3.63 22.47 -1.06
N ASP A 282 -4.10 23.22 -2.05
CA ASP A 282 -5.06 22.74 -3.06
C ASP A 282 -4.45 21.62 -3.93
N VAL A 283 -3.15 21.71 -4.23
CA VAL A 283 -2.40 20.61 -4.87
C VAL A 283 -2.44 19.36 -3.99
N GLY A 284 -2.19 19.52 -2.69
CA GLY A 284 -2.30 18.42 -1.72
C GLY A 284 -3.70 17.81 -1.66
N ILE A 285 -4.75 18.64 -1.67
CA ILE A 285 -6.15 18.20 -1.67
C ILE A 285 -6.50 17.44 -2.95
N VAL A 286 -6.07 17.92 -4.12
CA VAL A 286 -6.27 17.22 -5.40
C VAL A 286 -5.67 15.82 -5.35
N PHE A 287 -4.41 15.70 -4.90
CA PHE A 287 -3.79 14.38 -4.79
C PHE A 287 -4.46 13.51 -3.72
N ALA A 288 -4.84 14.08 -2.58
CA ALA A 288 -5.62 13.36 -1.56
C ALA A 288 -6.95 12.84 -2.12
N ALA A 289 -7.66 13.62 -2.96
CA ALA A 289 -8.90 13.21 -3.61
C ALA A 289 -8.70 11.97 -4.50
N THR A 290 -7.54 11.79 -5.13
CA THR A 290 -7.24 10.57 -5.92
C THR A 290 -7.00 9.33 -5.06
N ALA A 291 -6.59 9.50 -3.80
CA ALA A 291 -6.36 8.37 -2.87
C ALA A 291 -7.66 7.81 -2.27
N ILE A 292 -8.66 8.66 -2.03
CA ILE A 292 -9.93 8.29 -1.38
C ILE A 292 -10.61 7.09 -2.07
N PRO A 293 -10.86 7.08 -3.40
CA PRO A 293 -11.55 5.97 -4.06
C PRO A 293 -10.79 4.65 -3.93
N ASN A 294 -9.45 4.69 -4.02
CA ASN A 294 -8.62 3.49 -3.90
C ASN A 294 -8.80 2.80 -2.54
N VAL A 295 -8.97 3.57 -1.47
CA VAL A 295 -9.14 3.04 -0.12
C VAL A 295 -10.55 2.50 0.11
N PHE A 296 -11.59 3.23 -0.31
CA PHE A 296 -12.97 2.92 0.06
C PHE A 296 -13.74 2.11 -0.98
N LEU A 297 -13.45 2.32 -2.27
CA LEU A 297 -14.22 1.77 -3.39
C LEU A 297 -13.49 0.65 -4.13
N GLY A 298 -12.20 0.42 -3.85
CA GLY A 298 -11.39 -0.64 -4.47
C GLY A 298 -12.03 -2.05 -4.41
N PRO A 299 -12.53 -2.52 -3.25
CA PRO A 299 -13.18 -3.83 -3.15
C PRO A 299 -14.48 -3.96 -3.96
N LEU A 300 -15.22 -2.84 -4.11
CA LEU A 300 -16.48 -2.79 -4.87
C LEU A 300 -16.24 -2.84 -6.38
N ALA A 301 -15.13 -2.26 -6.85
CA ALA A 301 -14.79 -2.20 -8.27
C ALA A 301 -14.64 -3.60 -8.90
N GLY A 302 -14.07 -4.57 -8.18
CA GLY A 302 -13.95 -5.95 -8.67
C GLY A 302 -15.31 -6.61 -8.92
N ALA A 303 -16.23 -6.50 -7.96
CA ALA A 303 -17.55 -7.11 -8.05
C ALA A 303 -18.43 -6.53 -9.18
N LEU A 304 -18.22 -5.25 -9.53
CA LEU A 304 -18.90 -4.59 -10.64
C LEU A 304 -18.39 -5.11 -11.98
N VAL A 305 -17.07 -5.25 -12.13
CA VAL A 305 -16.43 -5.69 -13.38
C VAL A 305 -16.75 -7.15 -13.72
N ASP A 306 -16.99 -7.99 -12.71
CA ASP A 306 -17.34 -9.40 -12.94
C ASP A 306 -18.63 -9.58 -13.76
N ARG A 307 -19.52 -8.56 -13.73
CA ARG A 307 -20.82 -8.59 -14.43
C ARG A 307 -20.83 -7.87 -15.78
N TRP A 308 -19.77 -7.16 -16.12
CA TRP A 308 -19.72 -6.34 -17.33
C TRP A 308 -18.75 -6.92 -18.37
N ASP A 309 -18.92 -6.47 -19.61
CA ASP A 309 -17.94 -6.78 -20.65
C ASP A 309 -16.62 -6.04 -20.36
N ARG A 310 -15.53 -6.79 -20.20
CA ARG A 310 -14.25 -6.26 -19.70
C ARG A 310 -13.63 -5.30 -20.68
N ARG A 311 -13.70 -5.63 -21.97
CA ARG A 311 -13.18 -4.79 -23.06
C ARG A 311 -13.92 -3.45 -23.09
N THR A 312 -15.24 -3.49 -23.10
CA THR A 312 -16.09 -2.29 -23.13
C THR A 312 -15.88 -1.46 -21.87
N THR A 313 -15.74 -2.09 -20.71
CA THR A 313 -15.44 -1.40 -19.45
C THR A 313 -14.12 -0.63 -19.54
N MET A 314 -13.04 -1.26 -20.01
CA MET A 314 -11.74 -0.60 -20.14
C MET A 314 -11.79 0.59 -21.10
N ILE A 315 -12.43 0.42 -22.27
CA ILE A 315 -12.59 1.50 -23.26
C ILE A 315 -13.43 2.65 -22.67
N ALA A 316 -14.55 2.33 -22.04
CA ALA A 316 -15.43 3.33 -21.44
C ALA A 316 -14.70 4.10 -20.32
N CYS A 317 -13.92 3.41 -19.47
CA CYS A 317 -13.10 4.04 -18.45
C CYS A 317 -12.14 5.06 -19.04
N ASP A 318 -11.36 4.69 -20.04
CA ASP A 318 -10.39 5.61 -20.66
C ASP A 318 -11.07 6.80 -21.35
N LEU A 319 -12.20 6.58 -22.02
CA LEU A 319 -12.97 7.67 -22.65
C LEU A 319 -13.58 8.64 -21.63
N VAL A 320 -14.16 8.12 -20.55
CA VAL A 320 -14.72 8.95 -19.47
C VAL A 320 -13.60 9.73 -18.77
N ARG A 321 -12.47 9.08 -18.49
CA ARG A 321 -11.30 9.74 -17.90
C ARG A 321 -10.76 10.84 -18.81
N ALA A 322 -10.62 10.57 -20.11
CA ALA A 322 -10.19 11.58 -21.07
C ALA A 322 -11.13 12.80 -21.10
N GLY A 323 -12.45 12.56 -21.12
CA GLY A 323 -13.44 13.63 -21.03
C GLY A 323 -13.33 14.45 -19.76
N LEU A 324 -13.21 13.79 -18.60
CA LEU A 324 -13.03 14.45 -17.30
C LEU A 324 -11.76 15.29 -17.23
N VAL A 325 -10.64 14.76 -17.75
CA VAL A 325 -9.36 15.47 -17.79
C VAL A 325 -9.42 16.70 -18.70
N LEU A 326 -10.12 16.61 -19.83
CA LEU A 326 -10.31 17.75 -20.74
C LEU A 326 -11.17 18.88 -20.13
N LEU A 327 -12.00 18.58 -19.13
CA LEU A 327 -12.79 19.58 -18.42
C LEU A 327 -11.96 20.40 -17.42
N VAL A 328 -10.83 19.87 -16.92
CA VAL A 328 -9.98 20.54 -15.92
C VAL A 328 -9.61 21.99 -16.30
N PRO A 329 -9.05 22.29 -17.48
CA PRO A 329 -8.67 23.65 -17.84
C PRO A 329 -9.87 24.61 -17.98
N LEU A 330 -11.07 24.10 -18.20
CA LEU A 330 -12.30 24.90 -18.30
C LEU A 330 -12.84 25.28 -16.92
N VAL A 331 -12.82 24.34 -15.97
CA VAL A 331 -13.42 24.55 -14.64
C VAL A 331 -12.49 25.22 -13.65
N ILE A 332 -11.16 25.17 -13.88
CA ILE A 332 -10.18 25.69 -12.92
C ILE A 332 -10.32 27.19 -12.67
N ASN A 333 -10.77 27.96 -13.66
CA ASN A 333 -11.01 29.40 -13.51
C ASN A 333 -12.40 29.72 -12.93
N VAL A 334 -13.27 28.72 -12.82
CA VAL A 334 -14.62 28.89 -12.27
C VAL A 334 -14.60 28.66 -10.77
N HIS A 335 -14.14 27.47 -10.34
CA HIS A 335 -14.05 27.13 -8.92
C HIS A 335 -13.13 25.93 -8.70
N ILE A 336 -12.12 26.05 -7.82
CA ILE A 336 -11.11 25.01 -7.60
C ILE A 336 -11.71 23.68 -7.11
N ALA A 337 -12.81 23.73 -6.33
CA ALA A 337 -13.50 22.53 -5.87
C ALA A 337 -13.99 21.61 -7.01
N LEU A 338 -14.27 22.15 -8.21
CA LEU A 338 -14.63 21.34 -9.37
C LEU A 338 -13.46 20.47 -9.84
N VAL A 339 -12.22 20.95 -9.70
CA VAL A 339 -11.01 20.17 -9.97
C VAL A 339 -10.88 19.01 -8.98
N TYR A 340 -11.26 19.20 -7.71
CA TYR A 340 -11.24 18.13 -6.70
C TYR A 340 -12.24 17.03 -7.06
N LEU A 341 -13.45 17.42 -7.47
CA LEU A 341 -14.49 16.48 -7.90
C LEU A 341 -14.08 15.72 -9.17
N ILE A 342 -13.45 16.41 -10.14
CA ILE A 342 -12.92 15.76 -11.34
C ILE A 342 -11.81 14.76 -10.97
N ALA A 343 -10.85 15.14 -10.12
CA ALA A 343 -9.78 14.25 -9.69
C ALA A 343 -10.32 13.00 -8.98
N LEU A 344 -11.31 13.19 -8.10
CA LEU A 344 -12.02 12.10 -7.42
C LEU A 344 -12.74 11.19 -8.43
N ALA A 345 -13.43 11.76 -9.42
CA ALA A 345 -14.16 11.03 -10.46
C ALA A 345 -13.22 10.23 -11.36
N VAL A 346 -12.12 10.84 -11.83
CA VAL A 346 -11.07 10.17 -12.63
C VAL A 346 -10.49 8.99 -11.87
N ALA A 347 -10.17 9.18 -10.59
CA ALA A 347 -9.65 8.11 -9.75
C ALA A 347 -10.68 6.98 -9.54
N THR A 348 -11.95 7.33 -9.29
CA THR A 348 -13.04 6.36 -9.11
C THR A 348 -13.26 5.51 -10.35
N VAL A 349 -13.32 6.14 -11.53
CA VAL A 349 -13.47 5.43 -12.82
C VAL A 349 -12.25 4.53 -13.09
N GLY A 350 -11.05 5.00 -12.74
CA GLY A 350 -9.81 4.25 -12.88
C GLY A 350 -9.77 2.93 -12.09
N LEU A 351 -10.52 2.82 -10.98
CA LEU A 351 -10.57 1.60 -10.16
C LEU A 351 -11.06 0.37 -10.91
N LEU A 352 -11.90 0.56 -11.93
CA LEU A 352 -12.48 -0.52 -12.74
C LEU A 352 -11.45 -1.13 -13.70
N PHE A 353 -10.38 -0.39 -14.03
CA PHE A 353 -9.44 -0.78 -15.08
C PHE A 353 -8.60 -1.99 -14.69
N ARG A 354 -8.06 -2.01 -13.46
CA ARG A 354 -7.21 -3.09 -12.97
C ARG A 354 -7.93 -4.45 -12.90
N PRO A 355 -9.11 -4.58 -12.26
CA PRO A 355 -9.85 -5.85 -12.27
C PRO A 355 -10.26 -6.27 -13.68
N ALA A 356 -10.62 -5.34 -14.56
CA ALA A 356 -10.97 -5.67 -15.95
C ALA A 356 -9.76 -6.21 -16.73
N LYS A 357 -8.57 -5.60 -16.55
CA LYS A 357 -7.30 -6.08 -17.12
C LYS A 357 -6.98 -7.50 -16.63
N THR A 358 -7.03 -7.73 -15.32
CA THR A 358 -6.71 -9.06 -14.75
C THR A 358 -7.65 -10.14 -15.27
N ALA A 359 -8.92 -9.79 -15.52
CA ALA A 359 -9.90 -10.72 -16.06
C ALA A 359 -9.78 -10.96 -17.58
N ILE A 360 -9.32 -9.98 -18.37
CA ILE A 360 -9.22 -10.10 -19.83
C ILE A 360 -7.93 -10.77 -20.30
N VAL A 361 -6.82 -10.62 -19.57
CA VAL A 361 -5.51 -11.18 -19.95
C VAL A 361 -5.53 -12.71 -20.15
N PRO A 362 -6.16 -13.51 -19.26
CA PRO A 362 -6.28 -14.96 -19.46
C PRO A 362 -7.15 -15.38 -20.65
N VAL A 363 -8.02 -14.49 -21.14
CA VAL A 363 -8.89 -14.76 -22.29
C VAL A 363 -8.15 -14.51 -23.61
N ILE A 364 -7.16 -13.63 -23.61
CA ILE A 364 -6.44 -13.19 -24.82
C ILE A 364 -5.08 -13.85 -25.01
N VAL A 365 -4.52 -14.51 -23.97
CA VAL A 365 -3.21 -15.17 -24.00
C VAL A 365 -3.33 -16.61 -23.51
N ASP A 366 -2.62 -17.54 -24.17
CA ASP A 366 -2.52 -18.94 -23.76
C ASP A 366 -1.92 -19.09 -22.34
N GLU A 367 -2.34 -20.12 -21.61
CA GLU A 367 -1.95 -20.33 -20.21
C GLU A 367 -0.43 -20.39 -20.01
N GLU A 368 0.29 -21.03 -20.94
CA GLU A 368 1.76 -21.13 -20.89
C GLU A 368 2.47 -19.77 -21.03
N ARG A 369 1.77 -18.75 -21.53
CA ARG A 369 2.33 -17.42 -21.82
C ARG A 369 1.84 -16.35 -20.85
N LEU A 370 1.01 -16.68 -19.87
CA LEU A 370 0.49 -15.72 -18.88
C LEU A 370 1.60 -15.07 -18.05
N VAL A 371 2.63 -15.84 -17.68
CA VAL A 371 3.78 -15.29 -16.94
C VAL A 371 4.49 -14.23 -17.79
N THR A 372 4.76 -14.54 -19.06
CA THR A 372 5.40 -13.59 -19.98
C THR A 372 4.53 -12.37 -20.28
N ALA A 373 3.21 -12.55 -20.40
CA ALA A 373 2.25 -11.46 -20.61
C ALA A 373 2.18 -10.50 -19.40
N ASN A 374 2.20 -11.06 -18.19
CA ASN A 374 2.28 -10.27 -16.95
C ASN A 374 3.62 -9.54 -16.84
N SER A 375 4.75 -10.21 -17.13
CA SER A 375 6.07 -9.57 -17.16
C SER A 375 6.12 -8.41 -18.15
N ALA A 376 5.62 -8.60 -19.38
CA ALA A 376 5.54 -7.54 -20.38
C ALA A 376 4.64 -6.39 -19.92
N SER A 377 3.56 -6.69 -19.21
CA SER A 377 2.66 -5.66 -18.64
C SER A 377 3.32 -4.86 -17.51
N SER A 378 4.16 -5.49 -16.69
CA SER A 378 4.93 -4.79 -15.65
C SER A 378 5.95 -3.81 -16.23
N ILE A 379 6.51 -4.09 -17.41
CA ILE A 379 7.41 -3.16 -18.10
C ILE A 379 6.70 -1.83 -18.41
N ASN A 380 5.42 -1.86 -18.81
CA ASN A 380 4.65 -0.63 -19.04
C ASN A 380 4.49 0.21 -17.77
N GLU A 381 4.26 -0.45 -16.63
CA GLU A 381 4.14 0.22 -15.33
C GLU A 381 5.48 0.86 -14.94
N THR A 382 6.60 0.15 -15.10
CA THR A 382 7.94 0.67 -14.80
C THR A 382 8.41 1.77 -15.75
N LEU A 383 8.04 1.73 -17.04
CA LEU A 383 8.41 2.78 -18.00
C LEU A 383 7.65 4.09 -17.78
N ALA A 384 6.49 4.01 -17.13
CA ALA A 384 5.67 5.18 -16.83
C ALA A 384 6.05 5.81 -15.47
N ASP A 385 6.56 5.04 -14.52
CA ASP A 385 7.11 5.52 -13.25
C ASP A 385 8.43 6.28 -13.43
#